data_AF-A0A925VPB0-F1
#
_entry.id   AF-A0A925VPB0-F1
#
_cell.length_a   1.000
_cell.length_b   1.000
_cell.length_c   1.000
_cell.angle_alpha   90.00
_cell.angle_beta   90.00
_cell.angle_gamma   90.00
#
_symmetry.space_group_name_H-M   'P 1'
#
loop_
_entity.id
_entity.type
_entity.pdbx_description
1 polymer ?
#
loop_
_entity_poly.entity_id
_entity_poly.type
_entity_poly.pdbx_seq_one_letter_code
_entity_poly.pdbx_strand_id
1 'polypeptide(L)' 'MELTAIIEQGENGWLVGQIEEIPAVVAQGRTVEEVRSSLLNSLNLLNALNLLPKQGPPTAPDYTGRTIIREALHVAG' A
#
# COMPACT_ATOMS: atom_id res chain seq x y z
N MET A 1 4.44 12.99 -3.04
CA MET A 1 4.73 11.79 -3.85
C MET A 1 3.42 11.06 -4.08
N GLU A 2 3.15 10.62 -5.32
CA GLU A 2 2.00 9.78 -5.64
C GLU A 2 2.41 8.31 -5.55
N LEU A 3 1.64 7.51 -4.83
CA LEU A 3 1.82 6.07 -4.66
C LEU A 3 0.51 5.34 -4.94
N THR A 4 0.58 4.06 -5.26
CA THR A 4 -0.59 3.24 -5.59
C THR A 4 -0.79 2.17 -4.53
N ALA A 5 -1.91 2.23 -3.82
CA ALA A 5 -2.36 1.14 -2.96
C ALA A 5 -3.11 0.09 -3.79
N ILE A 6 -2.67 -1.16 -3.67
CA ILE A 6 -3.36 -2.33 -4.17
C ILE A 6 -4.08 -2.97 -2.99
N ILE A 7 -5.42 -3.05 -3.07
CA ILE A 7 -6.25 -3.58 -2.01
C ILE A 7 -6.99 -4.81 -2.51
N GLU A 8 -6.86 -5.92 -1.80
CA GLU A 8 -7.51 -7.20 -2.11
C GLU A 8 -8.36 -7.69 -0.94
N GLN A 9 -9.37 -8.51 -1.27
CA GLN A 9 -10.18 -9.18 -0.26
C GLN A 9 -9.33 -10.25 0.43
N GLY A 10 -9.08 -10.07 1.73
CA GLY A 10 -8.53 -11.08 2.61
C GLY A 10 -9.62 -11.97 3.22
N GLU A 11 -9.22 -12.81 4.16
CA GLU A 11 -10.11 -13.78 4.81
C GLU A 11 -11.03 -13.14 5.85
N ASN A 12 -12.18 -13.77 6.13
CA ASN A 12 -13.05 -13.42 7.26
C ASN A 12 -13.48 -11.94 7.33
N GLY A 13 -13.68 -11.33 6.14
CA GLY A 13 -14.08 -9.93 6.01
C GLY A 13 -12.97 -8.93 6.28
N TRP A 14 -11.70 -9.34 6.19
CA TRP A 14 -10.55 -8.43 6.16
C TRP A 14 -10.20 -8.04 4.73
N LEU A 15 -9.63 -6.85 4.59
CA LEU A 15 -8.97 -6.35 3.40
C LEU A 15 -7.47 -6.28 3.66
N VAL A 16 -6.66 -6.58 2.64
CA VAL A 16 -5.21 -6.47 2.67
C VAL A 16 -4.80 -5.42 1.65
N GLY A 17 -4.00 -4.44 2.08
CA GLY A 17 -3.45 -3.39 1.23
C GLY A 17 -1.93 -3.49 1.14
N GLN A 18 -1.39 -3.16 -0.02
CA GLN A 18 0.03 -3.08 -0.30
C GLN A 18 0.33 -1.83 -1.15
N ILE A 19 1.49 -1.21 -0.98
CA ILE A 19 1.97 -0.17 -1.89
C ILE A 19 2.67 -0.82 -3.09
N GLU A 20 2.19 -0.56 -4.31
CA GLU A 20 2.73 -1.15 -5.54
C GLU A 20 4.22 -0.81 -5.72
N GLU A 21 4.59 0.44 -5.43
CA GLU A 21 5.95 0.96 -5.53
C GLU A 21 6.82 0.59 -4.33
N ILE A 22 6.23 0.12 -3.23
CA ILE A 22 6.94 -0.30 -2.02
C ILE A 22 6.26 -1.56 -1.46
N PRO A 23 6.45 -2.74 -2.08
CA PRO A 23 5.73 -3.96 -1.70
C PRO A 23 5.93 -4.39 -0.23
N ALA A 24 7.01 -3.93 0.41
CA ALA A 24 7.25 -4.16 1.83
C ALA A 24 6.27 -3.41 2.75
N VAL A 25 5.61 -2.36 2.27
CA VAL A 25 4.58 -1.63 3.02
C VAL A 25 3.24 -2.31 2.77
N VAL A 26 2.78 -2.99 3.80
CA VAL A 26 1.50 -3.72 3.82
C VAL A 26 0.67 -3.30 5.03
N ALA A 27 -0.65 -3.33 4.88
CA ALA A 27 -1.59 -3.08 5.96
C ALA A 27 -2.83 -3.96 5.79
N GLN A 28 -3.63 -4.06 6.84
CA GLN A 28 -4.91 -4.74 6.82
C GLN A 28 -5.96 -3.92 7.56
N GLY A 29 -7.22 -4.07 7.16
CA GLY A 29 -8.36 -3.36 7.74
C GLY A 29 -9.68 -4.04 7.40
N ARG A 30 -10.76 -3.64 8.06
CA ARG A 30 -12.13 -4.07 7.74
C ARG A 30 -12.77 -3.20 6.67
N THR A 31 -12.26 -1.98 6.46
CA THR A 31 -12.68 -1.09 5.38
C THR A 31 -11.49 -0.58 4.57
N VAL A 32 -11.76 -0.08 3.36
CA VAL A 32 -10.75 0.52 2.49
C VAL A 32 -10.09 1.72 3.18
N GLU A 33 -10.86 2.52 3.92
CA GLU A 33 -10.39 3.68 4.67
C GLU A 33 -9.40 3.29 5.77
N GLU A 34 -9.65 2.20 6.49
CA GLU A 34 -8.74 1.68 7.53
C GLU A 34 -7.42 1.21 6.92
N VAL A 35 -7.47 0.47 5.81
CA VAL A 35 -6.28 0.04 5.06
C VAL A 35 -5.50 1.26 4.58
N ARG A 36 -6.17 2.21 3.92
CA ARG A 36 -5.59 3.46 3.42
C ARG A 36 -4.91 4.26 4.53
N SER A 37 -5.58 4.46 5.67
CA SER A 37 -5.02 5.21 6.80
C SER A 37 -3.77 4.52 7.36
N SER A 38 -3.80 3.19 7.48
CA SER A 38 -2.67 2.40 7.97
C SER A 38 -1.47 2.43 7.02
N LEU A 39 -1.71 2.35 5.71
CA LEU A 39 -0.67 2.49 4.68
C LEU A 39 -0.03 3.90 4.74
N LEU A 40 -0.84 4.96 4.81
CA LEU A 40 -0.34 6.33 4.91
C LEU A 40 0.49 6.56 6.19
N ASN A 41 0.04 6.04 7.33
CA ASN A 41 0.80 6.13 8.58
C ASN A 41 2.17 5.45 8.48
N SER A 42 2.22 4.26 7.87
CA SER A 42 3.46 3.51 7.65
C SER A 42 4.40 4.27 6.71
N LEU A 43 3.87 4.84 5.63
CA LEU A 43 4.63 5.67 4.68
C LEU A 43 5.20 6.93 5.34
N ASN A 44 4.38 7.62 6.15
CA ASN A 44 4.82 8.81 6.88
C ASN A 44 5.94 8.47 7.88
N LEU A 45 5.85 7.33 8.57
CA LEU A 45 6.91 6.86 9.46
C LEU A 45 8.20 6.57 8.69
N LEU A 46 8.12 5.84 7.58
CA LEU A 46 9.30 5.54 6.74
C LEU A 46 9.91 6.81 6.16
N ASN A 47 9.09 7.80 5.77
CA ASN A 47 9.56 9.09 5.30
C ASN A 47 10.32 9.84 6.40
N ALA A 48 9.73 9.95 7.59
CA ALA A 48 10.34 10.62 8.73
C ALA A 48 11.68 9.97 9.17
N LEU A 49 11.83 8.66 8.94
CA LEU A 49 13.07 7.93 9.22
C LEU A 49 14.05 7.92 8.03
N ASN A 50 13.75 8.57 6.91
CA ASN A 50 14.51 8.51 5.66
C ASN A 50 14.75 7.07 5.15
N LEU A 51 13.78 6.19 5.40
CA LEU A 51 13.80 4.78 4.99
C LEU A 51 12.92 4.51 3.76
N LEU A 52 12.28 5.53 3.19
CA LEU A 52 11.58 5.37 1.91
C LEU A 52 12.59 5.00 0.82
N PRO A 53 12.29 3.98 0.01
CA PRO A 53 13.12 3.65 -1.13
C PRO A 53 13.05 4.79 -2.15
N LYS A 54 14.19 5.07 -2.80
CA LYS A 54 14.31 6.14 -3.82
C LYS A 54 13.80 5.70 -5.19
N GLN A 55 13.56 4.41 -5.37
CA GLN A 55 13.10 3.78 -6.61
C GLN A 55 12.09 2.69 -6.24
N GLY A 56 11.17 2.39 -7.16
CA GLY A 56 10.21 1.30 -6.99
C GLY A 56 10.86 -0.09 -6.97
N PRO A 57 10.08 -1.18 -6.87
CA PRO A 57 10.63 -2.51 -6.88
C PRO A 57 11.30 -2.82 -8.24
N PRO A 58 12.34 -3.67 -8.28
CA PRO A 58 12.99 -4.07 -9.53
C PRO A 58 12.04 -4.77 -10.53
N THR A 59 10.93 -5.32 -10.02
CA THR A 59 9.88 -5.95 -10.81
C THR A 59 8.55 -5.65 -10.13
N ALA A 60 7.55 -5.23 -10.91
CA ALA A 60 6.20 -5.02 -10.39
C ALA A 60 5.63 -6.35 -9.86
N PRO A 61 4.89 -6.34 -8.73
CA PRO A 61 4.23 -7.55 -8.27
C PRO A 61 3.21 -8.06 -9.30
N ASP A 62 3.09 -9.39 -9.40
CA ASP A 62 2.12 -10.02 -10.29
C ASP A 62 0.77 -10.17 -9.59
N TYR A 63 -0.24 -9.47 -10.11
CA TYR A 63 -1.63 -9.52 -9.64
C TYR A 63 -2.55 -10.33 -10.58
N THR A 64 -1.99 -11.08 -11.53
CA THR A 64 -2.78 -11.86 -12.49
C THR A 64 -3.71 -12.84 -11.78
N GLY A 65 -5.00 -12.82 -12.14
CA GLY A 65 -6.02 -13.67 -11.54
C GLY A 65 -6.55 -13.20 -10.18
N ARG A 66 -6.06 -12.07 -9.64
CA ARG A 66 -6.56 -11.48 -8.39
C ARG A 66 -7.60 -10.40 -8.67
N THR A 67 -8.62 -10.32 -7.82
CA THR A 67 -9.55 -9.19 -7.80
C THR A 67 -9.01 -8.11 -6.88
N ILE A 68 -8.55 -7.00 -7.47
CA ILE A 68 -7.91 -5.90 -6.73
C ILE A 68 -8.58 -4.56 -7.00
N ILE A 69 -8.54 -3.69 -6.01
CA ILE A 69 -8.87 -2.27 -6.10
C ILE A 69 -7.55 -1.49 -6.11
N ARG A 70 -7.44 -0.49 -6.99
CA ARG A 70 -6.31 0.44 -7.02
C ARG A 70 -6.74 1.79 -6.48
N GLU A 71 -6.04 2.28 -5.46
CA GLU A 71 -6.27 3.60 -4.89
C GLU A 71 -5.00 4.46 -4.95
N ALA A 72 -5.13 5.72 -5.36
CA ALA A 72 -4.04 6.68 -5.32
C ALA A 72 -3.85 7.22 -3.89
N LEU A 73 -2.60 7.23 -3.43
CA LEU A 73 -2.19 7.77 -2.15
C LEU A 73 -1.23 8.96 -2.36
N HIS A 74 -1.58 10.09 -1.76
CA HIS A 74 -0.72 11.26 -1.71
C HIS A 74 0.04 11.33 -0.39
N VAL A 75 1.37 11.28 -0.46
CA VAL A 75 2.25 11.53 0.69
C VAL A 75 2.83 12.94 0.55
N ALA A 76 2.61 13.79 1.55
CA ALA A 76 3.21 15.12 1.60
C ALA A 76 4.75 14.99 1.64
N GLY A 77 5.42 15.71 0.75
CA GLY A 77 6.89 15.77 0.67
C GLY A 77 7.48 16.76 1.65
#